data_AF-A0AAW6CA44-F1
#
_entry.id   AF-A0AAW6CA44-F1
#
_cell.length_a   1.000
_cell.length_b   1.000
_cell.length_c   1.000
_cell.angle_alpha   90.00
_cell.angle_beta   90.00
_cell.angle_gamma   90.00
#
_symmetry.space_group_name_H-M   'P 1'
#
loop_
_entity.id
_entity.type
_entity.pdbx_description
1 polymer ?
#
loop_
_entity_poly.entity_id
_entity_poly.type
_entity_poly.pdbx_seq_one_letter_code
_entity_poly.pdbx_strand_id
1 'polypeptide(L)'
;MRMELDRRALGETIRTARMKKGLTQECLAEMLDITPIHLKNIEGSRRLPSVPLLFQMMELLDFSVDALVFPERESAPAIHTDGLTEREAEALARLVDAMKAKE
;
A
#
# COMPACT_ATOMS: atom_id res chain seq x y z
N MET A 1 -2.64 22.51 -2.61
CA MET A 1 -1.89 21.41 -1.98
C MET A 1 -1.15 20.67 -3.09
N ARG A 2 0.18 20.69 -3.09
CA ARG A 2 0.97 20.00 -4.11
C ARG A 2 1.11 18.56 -3.64
N MET A 3 0.30 17.66 -4.22
CA MET A 3 0.36 16.22 -3.96
C MET A 3 1.55 15.65 -4.74
N GLU A 4 2.75 15.73 -4.17
CA GLU A 4 3.94 15.10 -4.76
C GLU A 4 4.24 13.80 -4.01
N LEU A 5 4.07 12.68 -4.71
CA LEU A 5 4.46 11.36 -4.22
C LEU A 5 5.99 11.28 -4.15
N ASP A 6 6.52 11.02 -2.96
CA ASP A 6 7.96 10.77 -2.81
C ASP A 6 8.34 9.45 -3.51
N ARG A 7 9.01 9.59 -4.65
CA ARG A 7 9.48 8.47 -5.49
C ARG A 7 10.44 7.54 -4.74
N ARG A 8 11.24 8.10 -3.82
CA ARG A 8 12.19 7.32 -3.03
C ARG A 8 11.43 6.47 -2.02
N ALA A 9 10.56 7.10 -1.26
CA ALA A 9 9.73 6.42 -0.28
C ALA A 9 8.87 5.32 -0.94
N LEU A 10 8.26 5.58 -2.10
CA LEU A 10 7.51 4.55 -2.83
C LEU A 10 8.37 3.33 -3.20
N GLY A 11 9.56 3.55 -3.78
CA GLY A 11 10.46 2.45 -4.18
C GLY A 11 10.89 1.60 -2.98
N GLU A 12 11.18 2.25 -1.85
CA GLU A 12 11.54 1.60 -0.59
C GLU A 12 10.36 0.84 0.03
N THR A 13 9.14 1.39 -0.02
CA THR A 13 7.91 0.72 0.43
C THR A 13 7.65 -0.55 -0.38
N ILE A 14 7.69 -0.48 -1.71
CA ILE A 14 7.47 -1.64 -2.59
C ILE A 14 8.50 -2.74 -2.30
N ARG A 15 9.79 -2.35 -2.21
CA ARG A 15 10.87 -3.29 -1.90
C ARG A 15 10.66 -3.95 -0.54
N THR A 16 10.28 -3.17 0.47
CA THR A 16 10.07 -3.68 1.84
C THR A 16 8.87 -4.62 1.89
N ALA A 17 7.76 -4.27 1.26
CA ALA A 17 6.56 -5.10 1.20
C ALA A 17 6.83 -6.42 0.44
N ARG A 18 7.56 -6.36 -0.69
CA ARG A 18 8.02 -7.55 -1.41
C ARG A 18 8.86 -8.46 -0.53
N MET A 19 9.85 -7.92 0.18
CA MET A 19 10.73 -8.69 1.05
C MET A 19 9.98 -9.29 2.25
N LYS A 20 8.99 -8.58 2.82
CA LYS A 20 8.11 -9.10 3.88
C LYS A 20 7.29 -10.32 3.42
N LYS A 21 6.91 -10.37 2.13
CA LYS A 21 6.24 -11.52 1.52
C LYS A 21 7.22 -12.62 1.06
N GLY A 22 8.53 -12.45 1.24
CA GLY A 22 9.54 -13.46 0.85
C GLY A 22 9.74 -13.61 -0.66
N LEU A 23 9.31 -12.63 -1.46
CA LEU A 23 9.38 -12.71 -2.92
C LEU A 23 10.71 -12.18 -3.47
N THR A 24 11.28 -12.86 -4.47
CA THR A 24 12.40 -12.33 -5.26
C THR A 24 11.91 -11.26 -6.25
N GLN A 25 12.83 -10.48 -6.83
CA GLN A 25 12.44 -9.51 -7.87
C GLN A 25 11.90 -10.23 -9.10
N GLU A 26 12.48 -11.38 -9.45
CA GLU A 26 12.06 -12.21 -10.57
C GLU A 26 10.63 -12.71 -10.38
N CYS A 27 10.32 -13.25 -9.20
CA CYS A 27 8.99 -13.78 -8.88
C CYS A 27 7.91 -12.69 -8.90
N LEU A 28 8.16 -11.53 -8.26
CA LEU A 28 7.20 -10.44 -8.29
C LEU A 28 7.02 -9.86 -9.71
N ALA A 29 8.10 -9.75 -10.48
CA ALA A 29 8.03 -9.25 -11.86
C ALA A 29 7.17 -10.17 -12.74
N GLU A 30 7.30 -11.48 -12.59
CA GLU A 30 6.45 -12.48 -13.25
C GLU A 30 4.97 -12.33 -12.85
N MET A 31 4.68 -12.19 -11.55
CA MET A 31 3.31 -12.01 -11.05
C MET A 31 2.64 -10.72 -11.57
N LEU A 32 3.43 -9.69 -11.85
CA LEU A 32 2.98 -8.39 -12.37
C LEU A 32 3.00 -8.31 -13.90
N ASP A 33 3.41 -9.36 -14.60
CA ASP A 33 3.63 -9.39 -16.04
C ASP A 33 4.54 -8.23 -16.54
N ILE A 34 5.65 -8.01 -15.82
CA ILE A 34 6.69 -7.02 -16.18
C ILE A 34 8.08 -7.65 -16.19
N THR A 35 9.06 -6.95 -16.77
CA THR A 35 10.44 -7.45 -16.73
C THR A 35 11.09 -7.20 -15.36
N PRO A 36 12.00 -8.07 -14.90
CA PRO A 36 12.76 -7.85 -13.66
C PRO A 36 13.52 -6.52 -13.65
N ILE A 37 14.01 -6.07 -14.81
CA ILE A 37 14.67 -4.76 -14.97
C ILE A 37 13.69 -3.62 -14.71
N HIS A 38 12.44 -3.74 -15.17
CA HIS A 38 11.40 -2.74 -14.89
C HIS A 38 11.15 -2.66 -13.38
N LEU A 39 10.93 -3.80 -12.72
CA LEU A 39 10.72 -3.84 -11.26
C LEU A 39 11.93 -3.27 -10.50
N LYS A 40 13.15 -3.66 -10.88
CA LYS A 40 14.38 -3.12 -10.28
C LYS A 40 14.48 -1.60 -10.40
N ASN A 41 14.06 -1.03 -11.53
CA ASN A 41 14.05 0.41 -11.72
C ASN A 41 12.96 1.12 -10.89
N ILE A 42 11.84 0.45 -10.62
CA ILE A 42 10.80 0.94 -9.71
C ILE A 42 11.30 0.94 -8.27
N GLU A 43 11.79 -0.20 -7.78
CA GLU A 43 12.31 -0.32 -6.41
C GLU A 43 13.56 0.54 -6.16
N GLY A 44 14.34 0.80 -7.22
CA GLY A 44 15.47 1.73 -7.19
C GLY A 44 15.09 3.20 -7.41
N SER A 45 13.80 3.53 -7.43
CA SER A 45 13.25 4.89 -7.60
C SER A 45 13.61 5.59 -8.91
N ARG A 46 14.19 4.88 -9.87
CA ARG A 46 14.59 5.38 -11.20
C ARG A 46 13.37 5.60 -12.11
N ARG A 47 12.31 4.83 -11.90
CA ARG A 47 11.05 4.92 -12.65
C ARG A 47 9.87 4.81 -11.71
N LEU A 48 8.79 5.54 -12.00
CA LEU A 48 7.51 5.33 -11.33
C LEU A 48 6.72 4.24 -12.06
N PRO A 49 5.96 3.39 -11.34
CA PRO A 49 4.97 2.53 -11.98
C PRO A 49 3.89 3.39 -12.65
N SER A 50 3.21 2.83 -13.65
CA SER A 50 1.93 3.40 -14.09
C SER A 50 0.89 3.23 -12.97
N VAL A 51 -0.18 4.03 -12.99
CA VAL A 51 -1.26 3.91 -11.98
C VAL A 51 -1.86 2.48 -11.93
N PRO A 52 -2.15 1.82 -13.08
CA PRO A 52 -2.63 0.43 -13.04
C PRO A 52 -1.63 -0.54 -12.39
N LEU A 53 -0.34 -0.41 -12.73
CA LEU A 53 0.70 -1.27 -12.14
C LEU A 53 0.85 -1.02 -10.64
N LEU A 54 0.72 0.23 -10.20
CA LEU A 54 0.74 0.58 -8.78
C LEU A 54 -0.41 -0.10 -8.03
N PHE A 55 -1.61 -0.14 -8.59
CA PHE A 55 -2.75 -0.83 -7.97
C PHE A 55 -2.52 -2.34 -7.83
N GLN A 56 -2.00 -2.98 -8.88
CA GLN A 56 -1.63 -4.40 -8.82
C GLN A 56 -0.56 -4.65 -7.74
N MET A 57 0.43 -3.77 -7.63
CA MET A 57 1.44 -3.85 -6.58
C MET A 57 0.83 -3.71 -5.19
N MET A 58 -0.07 -2.73 -4.98
CA MET A 58 -0.74 -2.50 -3.69
C MET A 58 -1.53 -3.72 -3.22
N GLU A 59 -2.28 -4.33 -4.13
CA GLU A 59 -3.07 -5.53 -3.86
C GLU A 59 -2.16 -6.75 -3.57
N LEU A 60 -1.19 -7.03 -4.45
CA LEU A 60 -0.32 -8.20 -4.30
C LEU A 60 0.60 -8.11 -3.09
N LEU A 61 1.09 -6.92 -2.76
CA LEU A 61 2.06 -6.70 -1.68
C LEU A 61 1.43 -6.24 -0.37
N ASP A 62 0.13 -5.99 -0.34
CA ASP A 62 -0.63 -5.58 0.84
C ASP A 62 -0.02 -4.32 1.51
N PHE A 63 0.06 -3.24 0.74
CA PHE A 63 0.50 -1.92 1.23
C PHE A 63 -0.38 -0.78 0.72
N SER A 64 -0.34 0.33 1.44
CA SER A 64 -1.04 1.57 1.07
C SER A 64 -0.05 2.68 0.74
N VAL A 65 -0.42 3.55 -0.22
CA VAL A 65 0.29 4.79 -0.53
C VAL A 65 -0.25 5.99 0.27
N ASP A 66 -1.26 5.82 1.11
CA ASP A 66 -1.92 6.93 1.82
C ASP A 66 -0.89 7.74 2.65
N ALA A 67 -0.05 7.06 3.44
CA ALA A 67 1.03 7.70 4.20
C ALA A 67 2.12 8.35 3.33
N LEU A 68 2.30 7.90 2.08
CA LEU A 68 3.24 8.48 1.12
C LEU A 68 2.70 9.76 0.46
N VAL A 69 1.38 9.85 0.32
CA VAL A 69 0.68 10.96 -0.34
C VAL A 69 0.21 12.00 0.67
N PHE A 70 -0.13 11.56 1.88
CA PHE A 70 -0.68 12.36 2.96
C PHE A 70 0.16 12.19 4.24
N PRO A 71 1.42 12.65 4.26
CA PRO A 71 2.29 12.50 5.44
C PRO A 71 1.75 13.21 6.69
N GLU A 72 0.89 14.21 6.52
CA GLU A 72 0.21 14.96 7.58
C GLU A 72 -1.01 14.21 8.15
N ARG A 73 -1.54 13.22 7.42
CA ARG A 73 -2.42 12.23 8.02
C ARG A 73 -1.49 11.30 8.80
N GLU A 74 -1.26 11.62 10.07
CA GLU A 74 -0.64 10.69 11.02
C GLU A 74 -1.21 9.31 10.74
N SER A 75 -0.34 8.31 10.56
CA SER A 75 -0.62 6.92 10.18
C SER A 75 -1.78 6.36 11.00
N ALA A 76 -3.01 6.72 10.64
CA ALA A 76 -4.20 6.22 11.29
C ALA A 76 -4.26 4.75 10.86
N PRO A 77 -4.19 3.79 11.79
CA PRO A 77 -4.38 2.40 11.44
C PRO A 77 -5.75 2.29 10.73
N ALA A 78 -5.70 1.94 9.45
CA ALA A 78 -6.90 1.68 8.66
C ALA A 78 -7.29 0.22 8.87
N ILE A 79 -8.58 -0.01 9.12
CA ILE A 79 -9.13 -1.37 9.18
C ILE A 79 -9.76 -1.68 7.83
N HIS A 80 -9.23 -2.67 7.13
CA HIS A 80 -9.87 -3.21 5.93
C HIS A 80 -11.11 -3.99 6.35
N THR A 81 -12.28 -3.58 5.85
CA THR A 81 -13.57 -4.21 6.15
C THR A 81 -14.06 -5.09 4.99
N ASP A 82 -13.17 -5.40 4.04
CA ASP A 82 -13.50 -6.24 2.89
C ASP A 82 -13.98 -7.63 3.34
N GLY A 83 -15.09 -8.08 2.77
CA GLY A 83 -15.71 -9.36 3.14
C GLY A 83 -16.62 -9.32 4.38
N LEU A 84 -16.75 -8.18 5.06
CA LEU A 84 -17.74 -8.00 6.13
C LEU A 84 -19.14 -7.76 5.55
N THR A 85 -20.16 -8.30 6.24
CA THR A 85 -21.54 -7.90 6.04
C THR A 85 -21.80 -6.49 6.57
N GLU A 86 -22.87 -5.83 6.12
CA GLU A 86 -23.27 -4.51 6.64
C GLU A 86 -23.37 -4.50 8.17
N ARG A 87 -23.94 -5.56 8.78
CA ARG A 87 -24.06 -5.67 10.23
C ARG A 87 -22.71 -5.72 10.95
N GLU A 88 -21.73 -6.42 10.37
CA GLU A 88 -20.39 -6.55 10.95
C GLU A 88 -19.61 -5.25 10.83
N ALA A 89 -19.68 -4.59 9.67
CA ALA A 89 -19.07 -3.28 9.46
C ALA A 89 -19.66 -2.23 10.42
N GLU A 90 -20.97 -2.24 10.62
CA GLU A 90 -21.66 -1.32 11.51
C GLU A 90 -21.34 -1.60 13.00
N ALA A 91 -21.17 -2.88 13.38
CA ALA A 91 -20.70 -3.24 14.71
C ALA A 91 -19.27 -2.74 14.98
N LEU A 92 -18.40 -2.86 13.99
CA LEU A 92 -17.03 -2.38 14.07
C LEU A 92 -16.98 -0.84 14.18
N ALA A 93 -17.80 -0.13 13.42
CA ALA A 93 -17.93 1.33 13.50
C ALA A 93 -18.32 1.77 14.92
N ARG A 94 -19.34 1.14 15.51
CA ARG A 94 -19.75 1.42 16.91
C ARG A 94 -18.64 1.17 17.91
N LEU A 95 -17.82 0.13 17.71
CA LEU A 95 -16.68 -0.16 18.58
C LEU A 95 -15.63 0.94 18.49
N VAL A 96 -15.30 1.38 17.27
CA VAL A 96 -14.34 2.48 17.04
C VAL A 96 -14.84 3.77 17.71
N ASP A 97 -16.11 4.11 17.56
CA ASP A 97 -16.69 5.29 18.21
C ASP A 97 -16.63 5.20 19.74
N ALA A 98 -16.93 4.03 20.30
CA ALA A 98 -16.85 3.80 21.74
C ALA A 98 -15.40 3.87 22.28
N MET A 99 -14.40 3.51 21.47
CA MET A 99 -12.98 3.66 21.82
C MET A 99 -12.57 5.14 21.81
N LYS A 100 -13.00 5.91 20.80
CA LYS A 100 -12.71 7.35 20.70
C LYS A 100 -13.36 8.19 21.79
N ALA A 101 -14.53 7.79 22.28
CA ALA A 101 -15.25 8.50 23.33
C ALA A 101 -14.65 8.29 24.75
N LYS A 102 -13.64 7.42 24.89
CA LYS A 102 -12.95 7.14 26.17
C LYS A 102 -11.63 7.91 26.34
N GLU A 103 -11.20 8.65 25.33
CA GLU A 103 -10.10 9.64 25.40
C GLU A 103 -10.66 11.04 25.69
#